data_AF-A0A954GTB4-F1
#
_entry.id   AF-A0A954GTB4-F1
#
_cell.length_a   1.000
_cell.length_b   1.000
_cell.length_c   1.000
_cell.angle_alpha   90.00
_cell.angle_beta   90.00
_cell.angle_gamma   90.00
#
_symmetry.space_group_name_H-M   'P 1'
#
loop_
_entity.id
_entity.type
_entity.pdbx_description
1 polymer ?
#
loop_
_entity_poly.entity_id
_entity_poly.type
_entity_poly.pdbx_seq_one_letter_code
_entity_poly.pdbx_strand_id
1 'polypeptide(L)' 'HCALRENWEGSAPMVFPDERLTLFGVTEDVPENLTYLVWAKDDAEPEVWCYMGLASHEFSSLESFLNWRLERE' A
#
# COMPACT_ATOMS: atom_id res chain seq x y z
N HIS A 1 4.65 4.51 9.49
CA HIS A 1 3.26 4.99 9.53
C HIS A 1 3.16 6.51 9.66
N CYS A 2 3.62 7.15 10.76
CA CYS A 2 3.56 8.62 10.90
C CYS A 2 4.29 9.35 9.76
N ALA A 3 5.49 8.88 9.38
CA ALA A 3 6.27 9.51 8.32
C ALA A 3 5.57 9.55 6.95
N LEU A 4 4.92 8.47 6.50
CA LEU A 4 4.13 8.45 5.26
C LEU A 4 2.91 9.37 5.36
N ARG A 5 2.18 9.27 6.48
CA ARG A 5 0.98 10.07 6.77
C ARG A 5 1.27 11.58 6.78
N GLU A 6 2.47 11.98 7.22
CA GLU A 6 2.87 13.38 7.38
C GLU A 6 3.67 13.95 6.20
N ASN A 7 4.42 13.11 5.46
CA ASN A 7 5.40 13.60 4.47
C ASN A 7 5.11 13.17 3.03
N TRP A 8 4.12 12.29 2.79
CA TRP A 8 3.75 11.88 1.43
C TRP A 8 2.28 12.19 1.15
N GLU A 9 2.07 13.28 0.41
CA GLU A 9 0.73 13.73 0.01
C GLU A 9 0.02 12.68 -0.84
N GLY A 10 -1.21 12.33 -0.44
CA GLY A 10 -1.99 11.30 -1.11
C GLY A 10 -1.61 9.86 -0.75
N SER A 11 -0.71 9.62 0.21
CA SER A 11 -0.40 8.25 0.65
C SER A 11 -1.60 7.56 1.30
N ALA A 12 -1.67 6.23 1.27
CA ALA A 12 -2.75 5.45 1.85
C ALA A 12 -2.98 5.80 3.33
N PRO A 13 -1.94 5.89 4.18
CA PRO A 13 -2.08 6.36 5.56
C PRO A 13 -2.61 7.80 5.68
N MET A 14 -2.42 8.68 4.70
CA MET A 14 -2.98 10.03 4.73
C MET A 14 -4.46 10.04 4.33
N VAL A 15 -4.82 9.28 3.29
CA VAL A 15 -6.14 9.32 2.66
C VAL A 15 -7.17 8.46 3.42
N PHE A 16 -6.73 7.34 4.01
CA PHE A 16 -7.62 6.38 4.66
C PHE A 16 -7.43 6.35 6.19
N PRO A 17 -8.52 6.14 6.95
CA PRO A 17 -8.43 5.89 8.38
C PRO A 17 -7.76 4.53 8.65
N ASP A 18 -7.15 4.38 9.82
CA ASP A 18 -6.40 3.17 10.19
C ASP A 18 -7.27 1.89 10.14
N GLU A 19 -8.57 2.00 10.39
CA GLU A 19 -9.53 0.88 10.33
C GLU A 19 -9.71 0.32 8.92
N ARG A 20 -9.34 1.09 7.88
CA ARG A 20 -9.43 0.71 6.47
C ARG A 20 -8.07 0.39 5.87
N LEU A 21 -7.04 0.28 6.72
CA LEU A 21 -5.67 0.03 6.31
C LEU A 21 -5.13 -1.16 7.07
N THR A 22 -4.50 -2.08 6.35
CA THR A 22 -3.70 -3.14 6.97
C THR A 22 -2.32 -3.15 6.34
N LEU A 23 -1.27 -3.09 7.17
CA LEU A 23 0.09 -3.27 6.69
C LEU A 23 0.26 -4.72 6.22
N PHE A 24 0.56 -4.87 4.93
CA PHE A 24 0.60 -6.17 4.26
C PHE A 24 2.02 -6.71 4.09
N GLY A 25 2.95 -5.82 3.75
CA GLY A 25 4.33 -6.18 3.45
C GLY A 25 5.29 -5.07 3.84
N VAL A 26 6.46 -5.48 4.32
CA VAL A 26 7.60 -4.60 4.62
C VAL A 26 8.86 -5.26 4.06
N THR A 27 9.79 -4.46 3.55
CA THR A 27 11.16 -4.94 3.28
C THR A 27 12.13 -4.35 4.32
N GLU A 28 13.42 -4.64 4.21
CA GLU A 28 14.43 -4.17 5.16
C GLU A 28 14.57 -2.63 5.16
N ASP A 29 14.22 -1.94 4.06
CA ASP A 29 14.33 -0.49 3.92
C ASP A 29 13.07 0.25 4.42
N VAL A 30 12.63 -0.02 5.64
CA VAL A 30 11.56 0.77 6.28
C VAL A 30 12.11 2.17 6.61
N PRO A 31 11.39 3.27 6.30
CA PRO A 31 9.98 3.37 5.90
C PRO A 31 9.71 3.46 4.39
N GLU A 32 10.73 3.29 3.56
CA GLU A 32 10.70 3.58 2.13
C GLU A 32 9.98 2.50 1.31
N ASN A 33 9.97 1.27 1.83
CA ASN A 33 9.39 0.11 1.15
C ASN A 33 8.28 -0.56 1.97
N LEU A 34 7.03 -0.18 1.70
CA LEU A 34 5.85 -0.61 2.46
C LEU A 34 4.71 -0.97 1.50
N THR A 35 3.94 -2.00 1.84
CA THR A 35 2.73 -2.39 1.10
C THR A 35 1.54 -2.42 2.04
N TYR A 36 0.43 -1.81 1.63
CA TYR A 36 -0.82 -1.77 2.37
C TYR A 36 -1.95 -2.46 1.61
N LEU A 37 -2.83 -3.13 2.35
CA LEU A 37 -4.18 -3.42 1.91
C LEU A 37 -5.09 -2.25 2.31
N VAL A 38 -5.91 -1.78 1.37
CA VAL A 38 -6.74 -0.58 1.51
C VAL A 38 -8.20 -0.91 1.20
N TRP A 39 -9.09 -0.72 2.18
CA TRP A 39 -10.54 -0.89 2.00
C TRP A 39 -11.21 0.43 1.67
N ALA A 40 -11.23 0.77 0.38
CA ALA A 40 -11.91 1.99 -0.10
C ALA A 40 -13.43 1.95 0.11
N LYS A 41 -14.02 0.76 0.09
CA LYS A 41 -15.45 0.50 0.33
C LYS A 41 -15.62 -0.68 1.30
N ASP A 42 -16.65 -0.60 2.14
CA ASP A 42 -16.99 -1.68 3.06
C ASP A 42 -17.41 -2.94 2.27
N ASP A 43 -17.03 -4.12 2.77
CA ASP A 43 -17.30 -5.45 2.18
C ASP A 43 -16.74 -5.70 0.76
N ALA A 44 -15.82 -4.85 0.27
CA ALA A 44 -15.10 -5.06 -0.99
C ALA A 44 -13.74 -5.74 -0.78
N GLU A 45 -13.20 -6.34 -1.85
CA GLU A 45 -11.79 -6.74 -1.88
C GLU A 45 -10.91 -5.49 -1.68
N PRO A 46 -9.83 -5.57 -0.88
CA PRO A 46 -8.92 -4.45 -0.72
C PRO A 46 -8.12 -4.17 -1.98
N GLU A 47 -7.87 -2.89 -2.21
CA GLU A 47 -6.81 -2.45 -3.11
C GLU A 47 -5.45 -2.68 -2.45
N VAL A 48 -4.39 -2.79 -3.26
CA VAL A 48 -3.02 -2.91 -2.78
C VAL A 48 -2.24 -1.66 -3.16
N TRP A 49 -1.71 -0.97 -2.16
CA TRP A 49 -0.91 0.24 -2.34
C TRP A 49 0.52 -0.06 -1.93
N CYS A 50 1.44 -0.07 -2.89
CA CYS A 50 2.84 -0.42 -2.71
C CYS A 50 3.72 0.81 -2.87
N TYR A 51 4.62 1.03 -1.91
CA TYR A 51 5.63 2.07 -1.89
C TYR A 51 7.00 1.43 -2.08
N MET A 52 7.78 1.98 -3.02
CA MET A 52 9.14 1.53 -3.32
C MET A 52 10.08 2.74 -3.44
N GLY A 53 10.66 3.18 -2.33
CA GLY A 53 11.46 4.41 -2.30
C GLY A 53 10.59 5.62 -2.59
N LEU A 54 10.82 6.25 -3.74
CA LEU A 54 10.06 7.42 -4.22
C LEU A 54 8.92 7.05 -5.18
N ALA A 55 8.80 5.77 -5.57
CA ALA A 55 7.74 5.29 -6.45
C ALA A 55 6.58 4.72 -5.63
N SER A 56 5.36 4.85 -6.16
CA SER A 56 4.18 4.17 -5.65
C SER A 56 3.42 3.47 -6.78
N HIS A 57 2.79 2.35 -6.44
CA HIS A 57 1.93 1.60 -7.35
C HIS A 57 0.65 1.22 -6.62
N GLU A 58 -0.48 1.40 -7.30
CA GLU A 58 -1.81 1.08 -6.80
C GLU A 58 -2.41 -0.04 -7.66
N PHE A 59 -2.98 -1.04 -7.01
CA PHE A 59 -3.58 -2.20 -7.66
C PHE A 59 -5.00 -2.38 -7.14
N SER A 60 -5.96 -2.62 -8.03
CA SER A 60 -7.37 -2.78 -7.66
C SER A 60 -7.71 -4.08 -6.95
N SER A 61 -6.80 -5.06 -6.95
CA SER A 61 -6.99 -6.38 -6.34
C SER A 61 -5.67 -7.00 -5.92
N LEU A 62 -5.72 -7.96 -4.99
CA LEU A 62 -4.53 -8.68 -4.55
C LEU A 62 -3.93 -9.51 -5.68
N GLU A 63 -4.77 -10.12 -6.52
CA GLU A 63 -4.35 -10.85 -7.72
C GLU A 63 -3.48 -9.98 -8.64
N SER A 64 -3.93 -8.74 -8.92
CA SER A 64 -3.21 -7.83 -9.81
C SER A 64 -1.82 -7.48 -9.26
N PHE A 65 -1.73 -7.27 -7.94
CA PHE A 65 -0.46 -7.05 -7.25
C PHE A 65 0.46 -8.27 -7.34
N LEU A 66 -0.06 -9.48 -7.08
CA LEU A 66 0.75 -10.70 -7.10
C LEU A 66 1.28 -11.01 -8.49
N ASN A 67 0.45 -10.87 -9.53
CA ASN A 67 0.89 -11.04 -10.92
C ASN A 67 2.01 -10.06 -11.27
N TRP A 68 1.85 -8.77 -10.94
CA TRP A 68 2.89 -7.76 -11.15
C TRP A 68 4.19 -8.08 -10.40
N ARG A 69 4.10 -8.65 -9.19
CA ARG A 69 5.28 -8.97 -8.39
C ARG A 69 6.02 -10.20 -8.93
N LEU A 70 5.30 -11.23 -9.37
CA LEU A 70 5.85 -12.45 -9.94
C LEU A 70 6.54 -12.19 -11.29
N GLU A 71 6.09 -11.21 -12.08
CA GLU A 71 6.77 -10.81 -13.32
C GLU A 71 8.12 -10.11 -13.09
N ARG A 72 8.43 -9.73 -11.83
CA ARG A 72 9.61 -8.95 -11.44
C ARG A 72 10.60 -9.72 -10.58
N GLU A 73 10.29 -10.96 -10.20
CA GLU A 73 11.22 -11.92 -9.58
C GLU A 73 12.00 -12.70 -10.65
#